data_AF-A0A1M5HC61-F1
#
_entry.id   AF-A0A1M5HC61-F1
#
_cell.length_a   1.000
_cell.length_b   1.000
_cell.length_c   1.000
_cell.angle_alpha   90.00
_cell.angle_beta   90.00
_cell.angle_gamma   90.00
#
_symmetry.space_group_name_H-M   'P 1'
#
loop_
_entity.id
_entity.type
_entity.pdbx_description
1 polymer ?
#
loop_
_entity_poly.entity_id
_entity_poly.type
_entity_poly.pdbx_seq_one_letter_code
_entity_poly.pdbx_strand_id
1 'polypeptide(L)'
;MKTDIYTKIVLTVIAIALSVIAFQNVNFVTTAKADTTAGAPAPLPATTQTAPVDVNITHIDGKKLWNREGDGILPIQIVYNYDR
;
A
#
# COMPACT_ATOMS: atom_id res chain seq x y z
N MET A 1 34.21 16.00 -55.08
CA MET A 1 34.24 15.92 -53.60
C MET A 1 32.89 16.18 -52.92
N LYS A 2 31.85 16.68 -53.61
CA LYS A 2 30.54 16.95 -52.99
C LYS A 2 29.84 15.70 -52.44
N THR A 3 29.88 14.60 -53.17
CA THR A 3 29.23 13.31 -52.81
C THR A 3 29.75 12.71 -51.51
N ASP A 4 31.05 12.81 -51.26
CA ASP A 4 31.71 12.29 -50.06
C ASP A 4 31.29 13.05 -48.79
N ILE A 5 31.11 14.37 -48.90
CA ILE A 5 30.59 15.23 -47.82
C ILE A 5 29.12 14.89 -47.52
N TYR A 6 28.28 14.72 -48.55
CA TYR A 6 26.87 14.38 -48.34
C TYR A 6 26.70 13.02 -47.66
N THR A 7 27.46 12.00 -48.09
CA THR A 7 27.40 10.68 -47.46
C THR A 7 27.83 10.74 -46.00
N LYS A 8 28.90 11.49 -45.67
CA LYS A 8 29.36 11.66 -44.28
C LYS A 8 28.32 12.34 -43.40
N ILE A 9 27.67 13.39 -43.90
CA ILE A 9 26.61 14.09 -43.15
C ILE A 9 25.43 13.14 -42.91
N VAL A 10 24.97 12.43 -43.94
CA VAL A 10 23.84 11.48 -43.83
C VAL A 10 24.16 10.37 -42.83
N LEU A 11 25.36 9.79 -42.90
CA LEU A 11 25.76 8.72 -41.98
C LEU A 11 25.83 9.21 -40.52
N THR A 12 26.25 10.47 -40.33
CA THR A 12 26.30 11.09 -39.00
C THR A 12 24.89 11.26 -38.42
N VAL A 13 23.94 11.74 -39.22
CA VAL A 13 22.53 11.90 -38.79
C VAL A 13 21.90 10.55 -38.44
N ILE A 14 22.14 9.51 -39.25
CA ILE A 14 21.65 8.16 -38.99
C ILE A 14 22.24 7.61 -37.67
N ALA A 15 23.54 7.79 -37.44
CA ALA A 15 24.20 7.33 -36.22
C ALA A 15 23.63 8.00 -34.96
N ILE A 16 23.34 9.30 -35.02
CA ILE A 16 22.70 10.04 -33.91
C ILE A 16 21.29 9.51 -33.65
N ALA A 17 20.48 9.36 -34.70
CA ALA A 17 19.10 8.87 -34.57
C ALA A 17 19.06 7.45 -33.98
N LEU A 18 19.92 6.55 -34.47
CA LEU A 18 20.02 5.18 -33.94
C LEU A 18 20.49 5.16 -32.50
N SER A 19 21.42 6.06 -32.12
CA SER A 19 21.86 6.18 -30.72
C SER A 19 20.70 6.60 -29.82
N VAL A 20 19.94 7.63 -30.18
CA VAL A 20 18.78 8.09 -29.41
C VAL A 20 17.74 6.96 -29.24
N ILE A 21 17.45 6.22 -30.30
CA ILE A 21 16.53 5.07 -30.27
C ILE A 21 17.07 3.91 -29.43
N ALA A 22 18.38 3.68 -29.41
CA ALA A 22 18.96 2.70 -28.50
C ALA A 22 18.79 3.15 -27.05
N PHE A 23 19.11 4.41 -26.74
CA PHE A 23 19.07 4.97 -25.40
C PHE A 23 17.64 5.12 -24.83
N GLN A 24 16.62 5.40 -25.65
CA GLN A 24 15.23 5.48 -25.17
C GLN A 24 14.68 4.12 -24.66
N ASN A 25 15.20 3.01 -25.21
CA ASN A 25 14.71 1.65 -24.90
C ASN A 25 15.54 0.97 -23.81
N VAL A 26 16.69 1.54 -23.45
CA VAL A 26 17.49 1.06 -22.33
C VAL A 26 16.90 1.65 -21.06
N ASN A 27 16.17 0.84 -20.30
CA ASN A 27 15.73 1.22 -18.95
C ASN A 27 16.95 1.31 -18.03
N PHE A 28 17.46 2.53 -17.82
CA PHE A 28 18.56 2.83 -16.90
C PHE A 28 18.20 2.63 -15.42
N VAL A 29 16.91 2.46 -15.12
CA VAL A 29 16.39 2.27 -13.77
C VAL A 29 15.79 0.88 -13.68
N THR A 30 16.26 0.11 -12.69
CA THR A 30 15.69 -1.19 -12.36
C THR A 30 14.21 -1.00 -12.03
N THR A 31 13.33 -1.54 -12.86
CA THR A 31 11.89 -1.51 -12.58
C THR A 31 11.62 -2.30 -11.31
N ALA A 32 11.20 -1.61 -10.23
CA ALA A 32 10.73 -2.27 -9.03
C ALA A 32 9.42 -2.99 -9.36
N LYS A 33 9.47 -4.33 -9.41
CA LYS A 33 8.26 -5.16 -9.47
C LYS A 33 7.81 -5.48 -8.06
N ALA A 34 6.51 -5.31 -7.81
CA ALA A 34 5.89 -5.85 -6.61
C ALA A 34 5.99 -7.38 -6.66
N ASP A 35 6.51 -7.98 -5.59
CA ASP A 35 6.51 -9.42 -5.44
C ASP A 35 5.07 -9.89 -5.17
N THR A 36 4.44 -10.46 -6.19
CA THR A 36 3.08 -11.02 -6.10
C THR A 36 3.09 -12.47 -5.65
N THR A 37 4.25 -13.05 -5.31
CA THR A 37 4.34 -14.42 -4.77
C THR A 37 4.08 -14.48 -3.28
N ALA A 38 4.04 -13.33 -2.59
CA ALA A 38 3.49 -13.24 -1.24
C ALA A 38 2.00 -13.59 -1.30
N GLY A 39 1.66 -14.81 -0.90
CA GLY A 39 0.28 -15.25 -0.74
C GLY A 39 -0.48 -14.31 0.20
N ALA A 40 -1.81 -14.27 0.05
CA ALA A 40 -2.65 -13.50 0.95
C ALA A 40 -2.29 -13.83 2.42
N PRO A 41 -2.20 -12.83 3.31
CA PRO A 41 -1.94 -13.07 4.72
C PRO A 41 -2.92 -14.12 5.24
N ALA A 42 -2.42 -15.05 6.06
CA ALA A 42 -3.23 -16.11 6.64
C ALA A 42 -4.47 -15.47 7.32
N PRO A 43 -5.68 -15.98 7.05
CA PRO A 43 -6.86 -15.52 7.76
C PRO A 43 -6.62 -15.60 9.26
N LEU A 44 -6.97 -14.53 9.98
CA LEU A 44 -7.00 -14.59 11.43
C LEU A 44 -7.84 -15.81 11.86
N PRO A 45 -7.38 -16.60 12.85
CA PRO A 45 -8.16 -17.72 13.34
C PRO A 45 -9.54 -17.22 13.75
N ALA A 46 -10.59 -17.71 13.09
CA ALA A 46 -11.95 -17.46 13.50
C ALA A 46 -12.18 -18.25 14.81
N THR A 47 -11.94 -17.61 15.95
CA THR A 47 -12.38 -18.16 17.22
C THR A 47 -13.91 -18.10 17.22
N THR A 48 -14.55 -19.25 17.02
CA THR A 48 -15.98 -19.38 17.25
C THR A 48 -16.22 -19.13 18.74
N GLN A 49 -16.87 -18.00 19.05
CA GLN A 49 -17.18 -17.62 20.42
C GLN A 49 -18.36 -18.47 20.92
N THR A 50 -18.06 -19.55 21.64
CA THR A 50 -19.06 -20.50 22.16
C THR A 50 -19.75 -20.03 23.44
N ALA A 51 -19.24 -18.99 24.10
CA ALA A 51 -19.78 -18.44 25.34
C ALA A 51 -19.66 -16.90 25.36
N PRO A 52 -20.50 -16.19 26.15
CA PRO A 52 -20.34 -14.75 26.36
C PRO A 52 -18.91 -14.42 26.77
N VAL A 53 -18.27 -13.47 26.08
CA VAL A 53 -16.94 -12.97 26.44
C VAL A 53 -17.13 -11.81 27.40
N ASP A 54 -16.53 -11.94 28.56
CA ASP A 54 -16.43 -10.84 29.51
C ASP A 54 -15.39 -9.83 29.01
N VAL A 55 -15.82 -8.60 28.75
CA VAL A 55 -14.97 -7.54 28.21
C VAL A 55 -14.85 -6.40 29.20
N ASN A 56 -13.61 -6.04 29.53
CA ASN A 56 -13.33 -4.84 30.30
C ASN A 56 -13.06 -3.66 29.35
N ILE A 57 -14.03 -2.78 29.18
CA ILE A 57 -13.87 -1.57 28.37
C ILE A 57 -13.13 -0.53 29.19
N THR A 58 -11.91 -0.16 28.78
CA THR A 58 -11.10 0.86 29.47
C THR A 58 -11.09 2.21 28.75
N HIS A 59 -11.36 2.22 27.44
CA HIS A 59 -11.34 3.40 26.59
C HIS A 59 -12.45 3.32 25.52
N ILE A 60 -13.06 4.45 25.18
CA ILE A 60 -13.99 4.62 24.05
C ILE A 60 -13.51 5.84 23.26
N ASP A 61 -13.44 5.74 21.93
CA ASP A 61 -12.98 6.84 21.05
C ASP A 61 -11.57 7.36 21.43
N GLY A 62 -10.70 6.44 21.86
CA GLY A 62 -9.33 6.78 22.33
C GLY A 62 -9.28 7.54 23.66
N LYS A 63 -10.42 7.80 24.31
CA LYS A 63 -10.51 8.48 25.60
C LYS A 63 -10.67 7.47 26.72
N LYS A 64 -9.88 7.63 27.78
CA LYS A 64 -9.98 6.79 28.98
C LYS A 64 -11.33 7.00 29.62
N LEU A 65 -11.99 5.90 29.99
CA LEU A 65 -13.16 5.97 30.85
C LEU A 65 -12.70 6.49 32.22
N TRP A 66 -13.08 7.72 32.55
CA TRP A 66 -12.75 8.33 33.83
C TRP A 66 -13.87 8.02 34.82
N ASN A 67 -13.50 7.42 35.95
CA ASN A 67 -14.42 7.23 37.06
C ASN A 67 -14.51 8.56 37.84
N ARG A 68 -15.65 9.24 37.78
CA ARG A 68 -15.90 10.38 38.67
C ARG A 68 -16.10 9.81 40.06
N GLU A 69 -15.11 9.99 40.93
CA GLU A 69 -15.11 9.50 42.32
C GLU A 69 -16.49 9.66 42.95
N GLY A 70 -17.19 8.53 43.16
CA GLY A 70 -18.49 8.50 43.82
C GLY A 70 -19.55 7.63 43.15
N ASP A 71 -19.50 7.43 41.83
CA ASP A 71 -20.48 6.59 41.14
C ASP A 71 -19.82 5.29 40.67
N GLY A 72 -20.25 4.20 41.31
CA GLY A 72 -19.83 2.85 40.97
C GLY A 72 -19.97 2.57 39.48
N ILE A 73 -19.04 1.74 38.97
CA ILE A 73 -19.10 0.97 37.73
C ILE A 73 -20.26 1.44 36.84
N LEU A 74 -20.01 2.39 35.93
CA LEU A 74 -21.05 2.84 35.00
C LEU A 74 -21.66 1.58 34.36
N PRO A 75 -22.95 1.27 34.57
CA PRO A 75 -23.58 0.23 33.79
C PRO A 75 -23.47 0.71 32.34
N ILE A 76 -22.72 -0.01 31.52
CA ILE A 76 -22.61 0.30 30.10
C ILE A 76 -24.01 0.12 29.53
N GLN A 77 -24.73 1.23 29.34
CA GLN A 77 -26.05 1.20 28.72
C GLN A 77 -25.83 1.12 27.21
N ILE A 78 -26.06 -0.07 26.63
CA ILE A 78 -26.10 -0.25 25.18
C ILE A 78 -27.40 0.38 24.68
N VAL A 79 -27.30 1.61 24.16
CA VAL A 79 -28.46 2.33 23.61
C VAL A 79 -28.90 1.72 22.27
N TYR A 80 -27.92 1.27 21.47
CA TYR A 80 -28.17 0.68 20.17
C TYR A 80 -27.34 -0.60 20.01
N ASN A 81 -28.01 -1.70 19.70
CA ASN A 81 -27.38 -2.91 19.21
C ASN A 81 -27.67 -3.04 17.72
N TYR A 82 -26.65 -2.88 16.89
CA TYR A 82 -26.74 -3.02 15.43
C TYR A 82 -26.42 -4.44 14.95
N ASP A 83 -26.16 -5.37 15.88
CA ASP A 83 -25.87 -6.78 15.61
C ASP A 83 -27.15 -7.64 15.54
N ARG A 84 -28.32 -6.99 15.43
CA ARG A 84 -29.64 -7.61 15.21
C ARG A 84 -30.35 -6.97 14.04
#